data_AF-A0A6M0HVB0-F1
#
_entry.id   AF-A0A6M0HVB0-F1
#
_cell.length_a   1.000
_cell.length_b   1.000
_cell.length_c   1.000
_cell.angle_alpha   90.00
_cell.angle_beta   90.00
_cell.angle_gamma   90.00
#
_symmetry.space_group_name_H-M   'P 1'
#
loop_
_entity.id
_entity.type
_entity.pdbx_description
1 polymer ?
#
loop_
_entity_poly.entity_id
_entity_poly.type
_entity_poly.pdbx_seq_one_letter_code
_entity_poly.pdbx_strand_id
1 'polypeptide(L)'
;MSAVSLCKGYARRLVDAEVRKTGRPVKDCIGAVARRLREPHGSILALLYREPKDVRSRLAAVLAEEVERTVRAEIAGLENELLAVRHGVVRRDAREMAEIEAGIQGLKARLRPSAQRGGAA
;
A
#
# COMPACT_ATOMS: atom_id res chain seq x y z
N MET A 1 18.36 -5.38 0.67
CA MET A 1 17.15 -5.55 -0.15
C MET A 1 17.40 -4.88 -1.50
N SER A 2 17.23 -5.57 -2.63
CA SER A 2 17.45 -4.97 -3.96
C SER A 2 16.29 -4.07 -4.37
N ALA A 3 16.54 -3.11 -5.27
CA ALA A 3 15.49 -2.26 -5.83
C ALA A 3 14.37 -3.09 -6.50
N VAL A 4 14.75 -4.17 -7.20
CA VAL A 4 13.82 -5.14 -7.77
C VAL A 4 12.92 -5.73 -6.68
N SER A 5 13.51 -6.28 -5.61
CA SER A 5 12.75 -6.91 -4.50
C SER A 5 11.79 -5.93 -3.84
N LEU A 6 12.20 -4.67 -3.67
CA LEU A 6 11.34 -3.62 -3.12
C LEU A 6 10.15 -3.33 -4.06
N CYS A 7 10.43 -3.16 -5.36
CA CYS A 7 9.39 -2.91 -6.36
C CYS A 7 8.41 -4.09 -6.50
N LYS A 8 8.89 -5.34 -6.38
CA LYS A 8 8.03 -6.53 -6.31
C LYS A 8 7.05 -6.42 -5.13
N GLY A 9 7.56 -6.06 -3.95
CA GLY A 9 6.75 -5.86 -2.75
C GLY A 9 5.70 -4.76 -2.93
N TYR A 10 6.09 -3.62 -3.52
CA TYR A 10 5.16 -2.53 -3.80
C TYR A 10 4.09 -2.90 -4.81
N ALA A 11 4.47 -3.50 -5.94
CA ALA A 11 3.52 -3.96 -6.95
C ALA A 11 2.53 -4.96 -6.36
N ARG A 12 3.00 -5.92 -5.55
CA ARG A 12 2.15 -6.90 -4.89
C ARG A 12 1.15 -6.23 -3.95
N ARG A 13 1.61 -5.32 -3.09
CA ARG A 13 0.75 -4.59 -2.16
C ARG A 13 -0.35 -3.80 -2.87
N LEU A 14 -0.01 -3.11 -3.96
CA LEU A 14 -0.99 -2.34 -4.74
C LEU A 14 -2.04 -3.24 -5.39
N VAL A 15 -1.63 -4.40 -5.92
CA VAL A 15 -2.57 -5.35 -6.51
C VAL A 15 -3.46 -6.00 -5.45
N ASP A 16 -2.89 -6.43 -4.33
CA ASP A 16 -3.67 -7.00 -3.22
C ASP A 16 -4.67 -5.97 -2.65
N ALA A 17 -4.28 -4.70 -2.56
CA ALA A 17 -5.18 -3.62 -2.16
C ALA A 17 -6.33 -3.41 -3.17
N GLU A 18 -6.03 -3.45 -4.46
CA GLU A 18 -7.06 -3.33 -5.50
C GLU A 18 -8.02 -4.53 -5.51
N VAL A 19 -7.52 -5.74 -5.26
CA VAL A 19 -8.34 -6.94 -5.11
C VAL A 19 -9.26 -6.80 -3.90
N ARG A 20 -8.75 -6.38 -2.73
CA ARG A 20 -9.59 -6.13 -1.54
C ARG A 20 -10.65 -5.08 -1.80
N LYS A 21 -10.32 -4.01 -2.52
CA LYS A 21 -11.24 -2.91 -2.82
C LYS A 21 -12.36 -3.30 -3.78
N THR A 22 -12.06 -4.14 -4.78
CA THR A 22 -12.97 -4.37 -5.92
C THR A 22 -13.56 -5.77 -5.98
N GLY A 23 -12.98 -6.75 -5.29
CA GLY A 23 -13.34 -8.17 -5.38
C GLY A 23 -13.05 -8.80 -6.75
N ARG A 24 -12.35 -8.11 -7.66
CA ARG A 24 -12.11 -8.58 -9.02
C ARG A 24 -10.94 -9.58 -9.08
N PRO A 25 -10.86 -10.39 -10.15
CA PRO A 25 -9.73 -11.30 -10.36
C PRO A 25 -8.39 -10.55 -10.38
N VAL A 26 -7.34 -11.18 -9.83
CA VAL A 26 -5.99 -10.61 -9.74
C VAL A 26 -5.49 -10.05 -11.08
N LYS A 27 -5.75 -10.75 -12.19
CA LYS A 27 -5.35 -10.32 -13.54
C LYS A 27 -5.95 -8.97 -13.93
N ASP A 28 -7.22 -8.74 -13.61
CA ASP A 28 -7.91 -7.48 -13.90
C ASP A 28 -7.37 -6.35 -13.03
N CYS A 29 -7.08 -6.66 -11.75
CA CYS A 29 -6.47 -5.74 -10.81
C CYS A 29 -5.06 -5.31 -11.25
N ILE A 30 -4.25 -6.22 -11.82
CA ILE A 30 -2.94 -5.88 -12.39
C ILE A 30 -3.11 -4.85 -13.53
N GLY A 31 -4.08 -5.06 -14.42
CA GLY A 31 -4.42 -4.11 -15.48
C GLY A 31 -4.87 -2.75 -14.94
N ALA A 32 -5.69 -2.74 -13.88
CA ALA A 32 -6.13 -1.52 -13.22
C ALA A 32 -4.97 -0.76 -12.57
N VAL A 33 -4.09 -1.46 -11.83
CA VAL A 33 -2.89 -0.88 -11.22
C VAL A 33 -1.98 -0.31 -12.30
N ALA A 34 -1.67 -1.06 -13.36
CA ALA A 34 -0.83 -0.57 -14.46
C ALA A 34 -1.37 0.74 -15.07
N ARG A 35 -2.68 0.83 -15.31
CA ARG A 35 -3.34 2.06 -15.79
C ARG A 35 -3.23 3.21 -14.79
N ARG A 36 -3.46 2.97 -13.50
CA ARG A 36 -3.32 3.98 -12.43
C ARG A 36 -1.90 4.54 -12.36
N LEU A 37 -0.89 3.66 -12.46
CA LEU A 37 0.52 4.02 -12.44
C LEU A 37 1.01 4.65 -13.76
N ARG A 38 0.17 4.62 -14.83
CA ARG A 38 0.56 4.99 -16.20
C ARG A 38 1.80 4.23 -16.68
N GLU A 39 1.83 2.94 -16.38
CA GLU A 39 2.91 2.04 -16.70
C GLU A 39 2.41 0.89 -17.57
N PRO A 40 3.25 0.31 -18.45
CA PRO A 40 2.85 -0.81 -19.27
C PRO A 40 2.38 -1.99 -18.39
N HIS A 41 1.29 -2.65 -18.79
CA HIS A 41 0.78 -3.84 -18.11
C HIS A 41 1.87 -4.91 -17.92
N GLY A 42 2.72 -5.10 -18.95
CA GLY A 42 3.85 -6.03 -18.90
C GLY A 42 4.88 -5.70 -17.81
N SER A 43 5.08 -4.43 -17.45
CA SER A 43 6.01 -4.02 -16.40
C SER A 43 5.55 -4.49 -15.02
N ILE A 44 4.26 -4.31 -14.71
CA ILE A 44 3.68 -4.76 -13.45
C ILE A 44 3.63 -6.29 -13.41
N LEU A 45 3.23 -6.92 -14.50
CA LEU A 45 3.19 -8.38 -14.63
C LEU A 45 4.58 -9.00 -14.47
N ALA A 46 5.63 -8.39 -15.04
CA ALA A 46 7.00 -8.83 -14.87
C ALA A 46 7.49 -8.70 -13.42
N LEU A 47 7.10 -7.67 -12.68
CA LEU A 47 7.42 -7.58 -11.25
C LEU A 47 6.74 -8.69 -10.44
N LEU A 48 5.53 -9.10 -10.79
CA LEU A 48 4.77 -10.07 -10.00
C LEU A 48 5.13 -11.53 -10.27
N TYR A 49 5.43 -11.86 -11.52
CA TYR A 49 5.59 -13.25 -11.95
C TYR A 49 6.92 -13.54 -12.64
N ARG A 50 7.78 -12.53 -12.79
CA ARG A 50 9.12 -12.69 -13.35
C ARG A 50 10.17 -12.10 -12.42
N GLU A 51 11.42 -12.29 -12.79
CA GLU A 51 12.58 -11.74 -12.09
C GLU A 51 13.33 -10.81 -13.04
N PRO A 52 12.89 -9.55 -13.18
CA PRO A 52 13.61 -8.60 -14.01
C PRO A 52 14.99 -8.33 -13.39
N LYS A 53 16.03 -8.26 -14.23
CA LYS A 53 17.39 -7.95 -13.80
C LYS A 53 17.51 -6.55 -13.19
N ASP A 54 16.68 -5.63 -13.66
CA ASP A 54 16.64 -4.24 -13.20
C ASP A 54 15.23 -3.63 -13.32
N VAL A 55 15.00 -2.53 -12.60
CA VAL A 55 13.76 -1.76 -12.61
C VAL A 55 14.09 -0.29 -12.87
N ARG A 56 13.38 0.31 -13.85
CA ARG A 56 13.51 1.73 -14.15
C ARG A 56 13.23 2.57 -12.90
N SER A 57 14.11 3.54 -12.61
CA SER A 57 14.00 4.44 -11.45
C SER A 57 12.63 5.12 -11.35
N ARG A 58 12.07 5.56 -12.49
CA ARG A 58 10.71 6.11 -12.57
C ARG A 58 9.65 5.15 -12.03
N LEU A 59 9.70 3.89 -12.43
CA LEU A 59 8.74 2.88 -11.98
C LEU A 59 8.88 2.63 -10.47
N ALA A 60 10.12 2.60 -9.95
CA ALA A 60 10.38 2.47 -8.52
C ALA A 60 9.80 3.64 -7.71
N ALA A 61 10.00 4.88 -8.17
CA ALA A 61 9.47 6.08 -7.53
C ALA A 61 7.93 6.12 -7.54
N VAL A 62 7.32 5.85 -8.69
CA VAL A 62 5.86 5.82 -8.86
C VAL A 62 5.22 4.73 -8.00
N LEU A 63 5.84 3.55 -7.92
CA LEU A 63 5.37 2.47 -7.03
C LEU A 63 5.44 2.87 -5.56
N ALA A 64 6.54 3.50 -5.12
CA ALA A 64 6.70 3.96 -3.75
C ALA A 64 5.63 4.99 -3.37
N GLU A 65 5.45 6.01 -4.22
CA GLU A 65 4.46 7.07 -4.01
C GLU A 65 3.03 6.52 -3.93
N GLU A 66 2.66 5.61 -4.83
CA GLU A 66 1.31 5.07 -4.87
C GLU A 66 1.05 4.09 -3.72
N VAL A 67 2.07 3.38 -3.24
CA VAL A 67 1.95 2.61 -1.98
C VAL A 67 1.75 3.55 -0.80
N GLU A 68 2.51 4.63 -0.71
CA GLU A 68 2.35 5.61 0.35
C GLU A 68 0.95 6.24 0.32
N ARG A 69 0.44 6.64 -0.86
CA ARG A 69 -0.92 7.15 -1.04
C ARG A 69 -1.97 6.12 -0.59
N THR A 70 -1.79 4.86 -0.96
CA THR A 70 -2.71 3.77 -0.56
C THR A 70 -2.72 3.62 0.97
N VAL A 71 -1.56 3.60 1.61
CA VAL A 71 -1.46 3.48 3.07
C VAL A 71 -2.05 4.70 3.79
N ARG A 72 -1.83 5.92 3.27
CA ARG A 72 -2.46 7.14 3.80
C ARG A 72 -3.98 7.09 3.70
N ALA A 73 -4.52 6.60 2.58
CA ALA A 73 -5.96 6.43 2.41
C ALA A 73 -6.55 5.36 3.36
N GLU A 74 -5.83 4.25 3.57
CA GLU A 74 -6.22 3.23 4.56
C GLU A 74 -6.24 3.80 5.99
N ILE A 75 -5.23 4.59 6.37
CA ILE A 75 -5.19 5.29 7.67
C ILE A 75 -6.39 6.23 7.81
N ALA A 76 -6.65 7.08 6.81
CA ALA A 76 -7.76 8.03 6.86
C ALA A 76 -9.12 7.31 6.96
N GLY A 77 -9.29 6.16 6.28
CA GLY A 77 -10.47 5.31 6.40
C GLY A 77 -10.68 4.80 7.83
N LEU A 78 -9.63 4.25 8.44
CA LEU A 78 -9.68 3.75 9.82
C LEU A 78 -9.89 4.87 10.84
N GLU A 79 -9.29 6.05 10.62
CA GLU A 79 -9.50 7.23 11.47
C GLU A 79 -10.96 7.70 11.41
N ASN A 80 -11.57 7.71 10.23
CA ASN A 80 -12.99 8.04 10.06
C ASN A 80 -13.90 6.99 10.73
N GLU A 81 -13.55 5.71 10.62
CA GLU A 81 -14.29 4.64 11.29
C GLU A 81 -14.23 4.79 12.81
N LEU A 82 -13.04 5.05 13.36
CA LEU A 82 -12.85 5.31 14.79
C LEU A 82 -13.66 6.53 15.26
N LEU A 83 -13.68 7.61 14.47
CA LEU A 83 -14.53 8.78 14.75
C LEU A 83 -16.02 8.41 14.75
N ALA A 84 -16.48 7.64 13.77
CA ALA A 84 -17.88 7.20 13.71
C ALA A 84 -18.27 6.35 14.93
N VAL A 85 -17.38 5.48 15.40
CA VAL A 85 -17.60 4.69 16.61
C VAL A 85 -17.66 5.59 17.85
N ARG A 86 -16.70 6.50 18.01
CA ARG A 86 -16.65 7.44 19.15
C ARG A 86 -17.86 8.36 19.21
N HIS A 87 -18.42 8.73 18.05
CA HIS A 87 -19.64 9.52 17.95
C HIS A 87 -20.93 8.68 18.05
N GLY A 88 -20.83 7.37 18.28
CA GLY A 88 -21.99 6.48 18.41
C GLY A 88 -22.75 6.21 17.12
N VAL A 89 -22.19 6.58 15.96
CA VAL A 89 -22.77 6.34 14.64
C VAL A 89 -22.66 4.85 14.26
N VAL A 90 -21.61 4.19 14.73
CA VAL A 90 -21.36 2.75 14.52
C VAL A 90 -21.13 2.11 15.89
N ARG A 91 -21.81 0.99 16.18
CA ARG A 91 -21.52 0.18 17.37
C ARG A 91 -20.37 -0.77 17.08
N ARG A 92 -19.31 -0.66 17.88
CA ARG A 92 -18.18 -1.58 17.98
C ARG A 92 -17.90 -1.83 19.46
N ASP A 93 -17.42 -3.02 19.80
CA ASP A 93 -16.97 -3.31 21.16
C ASP A 93 -15.56 -2.75 21.42
N ALA A 94 -15.12 -2.83 22.69
CA ALA A 94 -13.81 -2.32 23.09
C ALA A 94 -12.63 -3.02 22.41
N ARG A 95 -12.79 -4.30 22.07
CA ARG A 95 -11.75 -5.08 21.37
C ARG A 95 -11.66 -4.64 19.92
N GLU A 96 -12.79 -4.47 19.24
CA GLU A 96 -12.84 -3.98 17.86
C GLU A 96 -12.24 -2.57 17.73
N MET A 97 -12.50 -1.69 18.70
CA MET A 97 -11.84 -0.37 18.75
C MET A 97 -10.32 -0.48 18.89
N ALA A 98 -9.83 -1.35 19.77
CA ALA A 98 -8.40 -1.58 19.95
C ALA A 98 -7.74 -2.15 18.68
N GLU A 99 -8.44 -3.00 17.93
CA GLU A 99 -7.97 -3.54 16.64
C GLU A 99 -7.85 -2.42 15.57
N ILE A 100 -8.81 -1.50 15.50
CA ILE A 100 -8.75 -0.33 14.61
C ILE A 100 -7.57 0.57 14.97
N GLU A 101 -7.39 0.89 16.25
CA GLU A 101 -6.28 1.74 16.72
C GLU A 101 -4.91 1.08 16.47
N ALA A 102 -4.78 -0.22 16.75
CA ALA A 102 -3.57 -0.98 16.43
C ALA A 102 -3.29 -1.00 14.92
N GLY A 103 -4.33 -1.12 14.08
CA GLY A 103 -4.25 -1.00 12.63
C GLY A 103 -3.68 0.34 12.19
N ILE A 104 -4.20 1.45 12.72
CA ILE A 104 -3.72 2.81 12.43
C ILE A 104 -2.24 2.96 12.82
N GLN A 105 -1.85 2.52 14.02
CA GLN A 105 -0.46 2.63 14.48
C GLN A 105 0.49 1.79 13.63
N GLY A 106 0.09 0.57 13.27
CA GLY A 106 0.86 -0.31 12.39
C GLY A 106 1.07 0.29 11.01
N LEU A 107 0.07 0.97 10.45
CA LEU A 107 0.18 1.66 9.16
C LEU A 107 1.04 2.93 9.27
N LYS A 108 0.87 3.74 10.32
CA LYS A 108 1.70 4.94 10.57
C LYS A 108 3.17 4.59 10.74
N ALA A 109 3.49 3.49 11.42
CA ALA A 109 4.86 3.00 11.57
C ALA A 109 5.51 2.65 10.23
N ARG A 110 4.73 2.17 9.25
CA ARG A 110 5.20 1.86 7.88
C ARG A 110 5.41 3.10 7.02
N LEU A 111 4.72 4.21 7.32
CA LEU A 111 4.89 5.49 6.63
C LEU A 111 6.05 6.31 7.17
N ARG A 112 6.45 6.11 8.43
CA ARG A 112 7.66 6.75 8.95
C ARG A 112 8.84 6.27 8.10
N PRO A 113 9.50 7.16 7.33
CA PRO A 113 10.76 6.79 6.72
C PRO A 113 11.70 6.41 7.85
N SER A 114 12.70 5.58 7.55
CA SER A 114 13.86 5.39 8.43
C SER A 114 14.58 6.74 8.61
N ALA A 115 14.05 7.64 9.44
CA ALA A 115 14.62 8.93 9.81
C ALA A 115 15.85 8.78 10.73
N GLN A 116 16.50 7.60 10.72
CA GLN A 116 17.68 7.24 11.51
C GLN A 116 18.79 6.57 10.66
N ARG A 117 18.88 6.85 9.36
CA ARG A 117 20.06 6.49 8.54
C ARG A 117 20.62 7.66 7.71
N GLY A 118 20.64 8.85 8.31
CA GLY A 118 21.18 10.06 7.67
C GLY A 118 21.65 11.11 8.68
N GLY A 119 22.13 10.68 9.85
CA GLY A 119 22.59 11.57 10.92
C GLY A 119 23.88 11.06 11.55
N ALA A 120 24.97 11.10 10.79
CA ALA A 120 26.34 11.12 11.29
C ALA A 120 27.20 11.67 10.15
N ALA A 121 27.21 13.00 10.06
CA ALA A 121 28.35 13.74 9.52
C ALA A 121 29.29 14.03 10.70
#